data_AF-W2UL78-F1
#
_entry.id   AF-W2UL78-F1
#
_cell.length_a   1.000
_cell.length_b   1.000
_cell.length_c   1.000
_cell.angle_alpha   90.00
_cell.angle_beta   90.00
_cell.angle_gamma   90.00
#
_symmetry.space_group_name_H-M   'P 1'
#
loop_
_entity.id
_entity.type
_entity.pdbx_description
1 polymer ?
#
loop_
_entity_poly.entity_id
_entity_poly.type
_entity_poly.pdbx_seq_one_letter_code
_entity_poly.pdbx_strand_id
1 'polypeptide(L)'
;MNDFRYRPKDDYIPKANWEELFVLTEHWQSDLEFYQDDLKFLNHLIDKYFIWLTDKKHIDKVRDLEVNLLEITKKCESLLGQTSKHLTHIEEIMSDPFTYDAQKFREEHQLLEDAISDFIKQFRKSRKAAFAITEYVIDSEKLSYLLKD
;
A
#
# COMPACT_ATOMS: atom_id res chain seq x y z
N MET A 1 -17.72 -4.98 -5.82
CA MET A 1 -17.13 -3.91 -4.99
C MET A 1 -16.02 -4.57 -4.17
N ASN A 2 -14.76 -4.23 -4.42
CA ASN A 2 -13.69 -4.60 -3.49
C ASN A 2 -13.46 -3.39 -2.60
N ASP A 3 -14.29 -3.26 -1.57
CA ASP A 3 -13.99 -2.33 -0.50
C ASP A 3 -12.86 -2.96 0.32
N PHE A 4 -11.69 -2.31 0.35
CA PHE A 4 -10.52 -2.80 1.09
C PHE A 4 -10.46 -2.25 2.51
N ARG A 5 -11.54 -1.62 2.96
CA ARG A 5 -11.71 -1.27 4.38
C ARG A 5 -11.84 -2.54 5.21
N TYR A 6 -11.41 -2.46 6.46
CA TYR A 6 -11.68 -3.48 7.48
C TYR A 6 -13.16 -3.60 7.84
N ARG A 7 -13.96 -2.58 7.48
CA ARG A 7 -15.37 -2.43 7.84
C ARG A 7 -16.15 -1.72 6.72
N PRO A 8 -17.48 -1.88 6.62
CA PRO A 8 -18.30 -1.11 5.69
C PRO A 8 -18.17 0.41 5.91
N LYS A 9 -18.35 1.22 4.86
CA LYS A 9 -18.49 2.68 5.01
C LYS A 9 -19.82 2.98 5.71
N ASP A 10 -19.78 3.13 7.03
CA ASP A 10 -20.91 3.37 7.91
C ASP A 10 -20.57 4.41 8.99
N ASP A 11 -21.48 4.58 9.95
CA ASP A 11 -21.36 5.57 11.03
C ASP A 11 -20.36 5.17 12.14
N TYR A 12 -19.52 4.14 11.99
CA TYR A 12 -18.67 3.74 13.12
C TYR A 12 -17.58 4.77 13.45
N ILE A 13 -16.91 5.43 12.48
CA ILE A 13 -15.94 6.50 12.83
C ILE A 13 -16.60 7.64 13.61
N PRO A 14 -17.81 8.12 13.27
CA PRO A 14 -18.55 9.06 14.11
C PRO A 14 -18.91 8.56 15.53
N LYS A 15 -19.11 7.25 15.73
CA LYS A 15 -19.66 6.68 16.98
C LYS A 15 -18.63 5.99 17.88
N ALA A 16 -17.48 5.60 17.35
CA ALA A 16 -16.45 4.85 18.07
C ALA A 16 -15.83 5.68 19.20
N ASN A 17 -15.45 5.02 20.30
CA ASN A 17 -14.64 5.66 21.35
C ASN A 17 -13.17 5.80 20.89
N TRP A 18 -12.36 6.48 21.70
CA TRP A 18 -10.97 6.78 21.33
C TRP A 18 -10.10 5.51 21.30
N GLU A 19 -10.34 4.55 22.19
CA GLU A 19 -9.66 3.26 22.23
C GLU A 19 -9.93 2.43 20.97
N GLU A 20 -11.17 2.41 20.50
CA GLU A 20 -11.60 1.74 19.26
C GLU A 20 -10.95 2.38 18.03
N LEU A 21 -10.84 3.71 17.99
CA LEU A 21 -10.13 4.42 16.93
C LEU A 21 -8.62 4.17 17.00
N PHE A 22 -8.05 4.07 18.20
CA PHE A 22 -6.63 3.76 18.40
C PHE A 22 -6.30 2.39 17.83
N VAL A 23 -7.02 1.35 18.25
CA VAL A 23 -6.82 -0.04 17.78
C VAL A 23 -7.00 -0.14 16.27
N LEU A 24 -8.01 0.53 15.71
CA LEU A 24 -8.18 0.60 14.25
C LEU A 24 -6.96 1.22 13.55
N THR A 25 -6.42 2.30 14.11
CA THR A 25 -5.23 2.97 13.57
C THR A 25 -3.97 2.11 13.71
N GLU A 26 -3.83 1.35 14.80
CA GLU A 26 -2.72 0.40 14.97
C GLU A 26 -2.75 -0.71 13.91
N HIS A 27 -3.93 -1.24 13.60
CA HIS A 27 -4.08 -2.20 12.51
C HIS A 27 -3.65 -1.60 11.17
N TRP A 28 -4.07 -0.37 10.88
CA TRP A 28 -3.64 0.33 9.67
C TRP A 28 -2.12 0.50 9.61
N GLN A 29 -1.49 0.89 10.71
CA GLN A 29 -0.04 1.06 10.81
C GLN A 29 0.68 -0.26 10.50
N SER A 30 0.28 -1.35 11.16
CA SER A 30 0.89 -2.67 10.97
C SER A 30 0.73 -3.18 9.53
N ASP A 31 -0.44 -3.00 8.93
CA ASP A 31 -0.67 -3.41 7.55
C ASP A 31 0.13 -2.57 6.54
N LEU A 32 0.25 -1.25 6.77
CA LEU A 32 1.10 -0.39 5.95
C LEU A 32 2.58 -0.78 6.03
N GLU A 33 3.07 -1.17 7.21
CA GLU A 33 4.45 -1.69 7.38
C GLU A 33 4.64 -2.99 6.58
N PHE A 34 3.66 -3.90 6.64
CA PHE A 34 3.68 -5.12 5.83
C PHE A 34 3.71 -4.80 4.32
N TYR A 35 2.88 -3.87 3.85
CA TYR A 35 2.89 -3.45 2.45
C TYR A 35 4.19 -2.76 2.04
N GLN A 36 4.83 -2.01 2.95
CA GLN A 36 6.13 -1.39 2.68
C GLN A 36 7.21 -2.45 2.43
N ASP A 37 7.23 -3.53 3.20
CA ASP A 37 8.17 -4.63 3.00
C ASP A 37 7.88 -5.41 1.72
N ASP A 38 6.60 -5.64 1.39
CA ASP A 38 6.24 -6.29 0.11
C ASP A 38 6.63 -5.39 -1.08
N LEU A 39 6.51 -4.06 -0.98
CA LEU A 39 6.97 -3.12 -2.00
C LEU A 39 8.50 -3.19 -2.21
N LYS A 40 9.29 -3.29 -1.13
CA LYS A 40 10.75 -3.51 -1.24
C LYS A 40 11.03 -4.80 -1.98
N PHE A 41 10.32 -5.88 -1.64
CA PHE A 41 10.45 -7.16 -2.33
C PHE A 41 10.12 -7.06 -3.82
N LEU A 42 9.01 -6.40 -4.18
CA LEU A 42 8.60 -6.24 -5.58
C LEU A 42 9.62 -5.43 -6.38
N ASN A 43 10.19 -4.36 -5.81
CA ASN A 43 11.26 -3.60 -6.47
C ASN A 43 12.48 -4.49 -6.75
N HIS A 44 12.95 -5.24 -5.74
CA HIS A 44 14.07 -6.18 -5.93
C HIS A 44 13.78 -7.28 -6.95
N LEU A 45 12.53 -7.75 -6.99
CA LEU A 45 12.09 -8.76 -7.95
C LEU A 45 12.19 -8.22 -9.37
N ILE A 46 11.68 -7.00 -9.61
CA ILE A 46 11.73 -6.36 -10.93
C ILE A 46 13.17 -6.08 -11.34
N ASP A 47 13.99 -5.49 -10.47
CA ASP A 47 15.41 -5.20 -10.75
C ASP A 47 16.16 -6.45 -11.21
N LYS A 48 15.91 -7.58 -10.56
CA LYS A 48 16.59 -8.86 -10.85
C LYS A 48 16.22 -9.41 -12.23
N TYR A 49 14.96 -9.35 -12.62
CA TYR A 49 14.48 -9.93 -13.88
C TYR A 49 14.57 -8.96 -15.06
N PHE A 50 14.72 -7.66 -14.80
CA PHE A 50 14.86 -6.65 -15.85
C PHE A 50 16.07 -6.86 -16.76
N ILE A 51 17.21 -7.32 -16.20
CA ILE A 51 18.46 -7.54 -16.94
C ILE A 51 18.29 -8.52 -18.12
N TRP A 52 17.30 -9.42 -18.03
CA TRP A 52 17.07 -10.48 -19.00
C TRP A 52 16.10 -10.08 -20.13
N LEU A 53 15.50 -8.88 -20.04
CA LEU A 53 14.57 -8.39 -21.04
C LEU A 53 15.31 -7.81 -22.24
N THR A 54 15.08 -8.41 -23.41
CA THR A 54 15.65 -7.96 -24.69
C THR A 54 14.60 -7.38 -25.65
N ASP A 55 13.31 -7.62 -25.40
CA ASP A 55 12.21 -7.08 -26.20
C ASP A 55 11.78 -5.69 -25.72
N LYS A 56 11.89 -4.70 -26.62
CA LYS A 56 11.52 -3.30 -26.39
C LYS A 56 10.12 -3.11 -25.81
N LYS A 57 9.12 -3.87 -26.25
CA LYS A 57 7.75 -3.76 -25.71
C LYS A 57 7.67 -4.16 -24.24
N HIS A 58 8.51 -5.09 -23.81
CA HIS A 58 8.58 -5.54 -22.41
C HIS A 58 9.42 -4.59 -21.56
N ILE A 59 10.48 -4.00 -22.13
CA ILE A 59 11.26 -2.94 -21.48
C ILE A 59 10.37 -1.75 -21.11
N ASP A 60 9.53 -1.27 -22.03
CA ASP A 60 8.65 -0.13 -21.75
C ASP A 60 7.62 -0.45 -20.64
N LYS A 61 7.05 -1.67 -20.64
CA LYS A 61 6.14 -2.11 -19.57
C LYS A 61 6.82 -2.20 -18.20
N VAL A 62 8.08 -2.63 -18.14
CA VAL A 62 8.82 -2.66 -16.87
C VAL A 62 9.11 -1.26 -16.39
N ARG A 63 9.53 -0.35 -17.27
CA ARG A 63 9.75 1.05 -16.90
C ARG A 63 8.48 1.68 -16.32
N ASP A 64 7.33 1.46 -16.95
CA ASP A 64 6.04 1.94 -16.44
C ASP A 64 5.72 1.35 -15.06
N LEU A 65 6.04 0.07 -14.85
CA LEU A 65 5.87 -0.59 -13.56
C LEU A 65 6.81 -0.05 -12.48
N GLU A 66 8.08 0.21 -12.79
CA GLU A 66 9.07 0.81 -11.86
C GLU A 66 8.62 2.19 -11.40
N VAL A 67 8.18 3.04 -12.34
CA VAL A 67 7.63 4.37 -12.01
C VAL A 67 6.42 4.22 -11.09
N ASN A 68 5.51 3.29 -11.39
CA ASN A 68 4.34 3.05 -10.58
C ASN A 68 4.67 2.50 -9.17
N LEU A 69 5.62 1.57 -9.06
CA LEU A 69 6.07 1.02 -7.77
C LEU A 69 6.74 2.10 -6.92
N LEU A 70 7.52 3.01 -7.52
CA LEU A 70 8.10 4.15 -6.84
C LEU A 70 7.03 5.10 -6.29
N GLU A 71 6.00 5.41 -7.09
CA GLU A 71 4.88 6.25 -6.65
C GLU A 71 4.11 5.62 -5.49
N ILE A 72 3.82 4.32 -5.57
CA ILE A 72 3.12 3.59 -4.51
C ILE A 72 3.98 3.49 -3.25
N THR A 73 5.30 3.33 -3.38
CA THR A 73 6.24 3.33 -2.25
C THR A 73 6.20 4.65 -1.49
N LYS A 74 6.31 5.78 -2.21
CA LYS A 74 6.18 7.12 -1.61
C LYS A 74 4.82 7.33 -0.95
N LYS A 75 3.74 6.83 -1.56
CA LYS A 75 2.40 6.90 -0.98
C LYS A 75 2.31 6.09 0.31
N CYS A 76 2.89 4.88 0.36
CA CYS A 76 2.95 4.05 1.55
C CYS A 76 3.70 4.76 2.69
N GLU A 77 4.87 5.33 2.41
CA GLU A 77 5.66 6.11 3.38
C GLU A 77 4.90 7.32 3.93
N SER A 78 4.20 8.04 3.04
CA SER A 78 3.36 9.16 3.46
C SER A 78 2.20 8.72 4.36
N LEU A 79 1.55 7.60 4.05
CA LEU A 79 0.46 7.05 4.86
C LEU A 79 0.95 6.52 6.21
N LEU A 80 2.13 5.90 6.27
CA LEU A 80 2.78 5.51 7.53
C LEU A 80 3.00 6.73 8.42
N GLY A 81 3.56 7.81 7.87
CA GLY A 81 3.77 9.05 8.61
C GLY A 81 2.46 9.70 9.10
N GLN A 82 1.40 9.64 8.30
CA GLN A 82 0.07 10.15 8.70
C GLN A 82 -0.56 9.28 9.79
N THR A 83 -0.49 7.97 9.66
CA THR A 83 -1.07 6.99 10.60
C THR A 83 -0.37 7.07 11.95
N SER A 84 0.96 7.15 11.97
CA SER A 84 1.75 7.36 13.19
C SER A 84 1.38 8.67 13.90
N LYS A 85 1.19 9.77 13.17
CA LYS A 85 0.72 11.04 13.76
C LYS A 85 -0.69 10.93 14.34
N HIS A 86 -1.60 10.23 13.64
CA HIS A 86 -2.95 10.00 14.15
C HIS A 86 -2.93 9.17 15.44
N LEU A 87 -2.08 8.15 15.57
CA LEU A 87 -1.90 7.41 16.82
C LEU A 87 -1.50 8.34 17.97
N THR A 88 -0.46 9.16 17.78
CA THR A 88 -0.02 10.14 18.79
C THR A 88 -1.14 11.12 19.16
N HIS A 89 -1.91 11.62 18.20
CA HIS A 89 -3.04 12.52 18.50
C HIS A 89 -4.13 11.82 19.32
N ILE A 90 -4.42 10.54 19.07
CA ILE A 90 -5.42 9.79 19.86
C ILE A 90 -4.93 9.63 21.31
N GLU A 91 -3.64 9.30 21.52
CA GLU A 91 -3.04 9.23 22.86
C GLU A 91 -3.13 10.57 23.60
N GLU A 92 -2.87 11.68 22.91
CA GLU A 92 -3.00 13.03 23.47
C GLU A 92 -4.45 13.35 23.88
N ILE A 93 -5.44 13.01 23.04
CA ILE A 93 -6.86 13.20 23.34
C ILE A 93 -7.31 12.33 24.52
N MET A 94 -6.83 11.10 24.61
CA MET A 94 -7.13 10.21 25.73
C MET A 94 -6.55 10.73 27.06
N SER A 95 -5.41 11.44 27.00
CA SER A 95 -4.76 12.07 28.15
C SER A 95 -5.42 13.40 28.54
N ASP A 96 -5.79 14.23 27.56
CA ASP A 96 -6.48 15.51 27.75
C ASP A 96 -7.59 15.70 26.70
N PRO A 97 -8.85 15.38 27.03
CA PRO A 97 -9.98 15.39 26.08
C PRO A 97 -10.34 16.76 25.47
N PHE A 98 -9.78 17.87 25.97
CA PHE A 98 -10.08 19.22 25.48
C PHE A 98 -9.05 19.77 24.49
N THR A 99 -8.03 18.97 24.15
CA THR A 99 -6.92 19.38 23.28
C THR A 99 -7.28 19.53 21.79
N TYR A 100 -8.31 18.82 21.32
CA TYR A 100 -8.65 18.77 19.89
C TYR A 100 -10.15 18.91 19.62
N ASP A 101 -10.45 19.44 18.43
CA ASP A 101 -11.80 19.38 17.85
C ASP A 101 -12.11 17.94 17.43
N ALA A 102 -12.96 17.27 18.21
CA ALA A 102 -13.31 15.87 18.00
C ALA A 102 -14.02 15.61 16.66
N GLN A 103 -14.78 16.57 16.14
CA GLN A 103 -15.44 16.41 14.84
C GLN A 103 -14.40 16.46 13.73
N LYS A 104 -13.53 17.48 13.77
CA LYS A 104 -12.45 17.64 12.79
C LYS A 104 -11.52 16.42 12.78
N PHE A 105 -11.15 15.91 13.94
CA PHE A 105 -10.33 14.70 14.03
C PHE A 105 -11.00 13.51 13.33
N ARG A 106 -12.30 13.28 13.55
CA ARG A 106 -13.03 12.16 12.95
C ARG A 106 -13.15 12.30 11.43
N GLU A 107 -13.31 13.51 10.92
CA GLU A 107 -13.28 13.79 9.48
C GLU A 107 -11.91 13.45 8.88
N GLU A 108 -10.82 13.90 9.50
CA GLU A 108 -9.44 13.59 9.08
C GLU A 108 -9.16 12.08 9.15
N HIS A 109 -9.60 11.42 10.21
CA HIS A 109 -9.46 9.97 10.39
C HIS A 109 -10.23 9.17 9.32
N GLN A 110 -11.41 9.64 8.88
CA GLN A 110 -12.14 9.04 7.77
C GLN A 110 -11.44 9.25 6.42
N LEU A 111 -10.85 10.43 6.19
CA LEU A 111 -10.05 10.68 4.99
C LEU A 111 -8.82 9.77 4.94
N LEU A 112 -8.19 9.50 6.09
CA LEU A 112 -7.09 8.54 6.20
C LEU A 112 -7.54 7.12 5.84
N GLU A 113 -8.67 6.64 6.37
CA GLU A 113 -9.25 5.32 6.01
C GLU A 113 -9.48 5.22 4.49
N ASP A 114 -10.06 6.25 3.88
CA ASP A 114 -10.32 6.31 2.44
C ASP A 114 -9.00 6.27 1.64
N ALA A 115 -7.99 7.02 2.07
CA ALA A 115 -6.68 7.06 1.42
C ALA A 115 -5.93 5.72 1.49
N ILE A 116 -6.02 5.01 2.63
CA ILE A 116 -5.46 3.67 2.83
C ILE A 116 -6.17 2.66 1.94
N SER A 117 -7.51 2.66 1.90
CA SER A 117 -8.28 1.76 1.01
C SER A 117 -7.89 1.95 -0.45
N ASP A 118 -7.69 3.19 -0.89
CA ASP A 118 -7.25 3.49 -2.25
C ASP A 118 -5.79 3.14 -2.51
N PHE A 119 -4.92 3.24 -1.51
CA PHE A 119 -3.56 2.71 -1.58
C PHE A 119 -3.56 1.19 -1.77
N ILE A 120 -4.31 0.43 -0.96
CA ILE A 120 -4.38 -1.04 -1.05
C ILE A 120 -4.85 -1.48 -2.44
N LYS A 121 -5.83 -0.76 -3.03
CA LYS A 121 -6.28 -0.99 -4.42
C LYS A 121 -5.14 -0.87 -5.43
N GLN A 122 -4.36 0.21 -5.31
CA GLN A 122 -3.26 0.50 -6.22
C GLN A 122 -2.15 -0.53 -6.04
N PHE A 123 -1.73 -0.77 -4.80
CA PHE A 123 -0.76 -1.79 -4.44
C PHE A 123 -1.08 -3.17 -5.03
N ARG A 124 -2.32 -3.66 -4.85
CA ARG A 124 -2.73 -4.98 -5.37
C ARG A 124 -2.70 -5.05 -6.90
N LYS A 125 -2.95 -3.96 -7.61
CA LYS A 125 -2.84 -3.91 -9.07
C LYS A 125 -1.37 -4.01 -9.49
N SER A 126 -0.50 -3.26 -8.85
CA SER A 126 0.93 -3.22 -9.19
C SER A 126 1.65 -4.53 -8.84
N ARG A 127 1.29 -5.15 -7.70
CA ARG A 127 1.74 -6.49 -7.34
C ARG A 127 1.38 -7.54 -8.39
N LYS A 128 0.15 -7.50 -8.91
CA LYS A 128 -0.27 -8.41 -10.00
C LYS A 128 0.51 -8.15 -11.30
N ALA A 129 0.74 -6.89 -11.65
CA ALA A 129 1.51 -6.54 -12.84
C ALA A 129 2.97 -6.99 -12.72
N ALA A 130 3.58 -6.83 -11.54
CA ALA A 130 4.94 -7.29 -11.26
C ALA A 130 5.07 -8.80 -11.44
N PHE A 131 4.16 -9.58 -10.84
CA PHE A 131 4.18 -11.04 -11.01
C PHE A 131 3.99 -11.46 -12.46
N ALA A 132 3.02 -10.89 -13.18
CA ALA A 132 2.76 -11.23 -14.57
C ALA A 132 3.98 -10.98 -15.47
N ILE A 133 4.73 -9.90 -15.25
CA ILE A 133 5.96 -9.65 -16.00
C ILE A 133 7.05 -10.65 -15.61
N THR A 134 7.24 -10.92 -14.32
CA THR A 134 8.29 -11.83 -13.86
C THR A 134 8.05 -13.27 -14.33
N GLU A 135 6.80 -13.74 -14.32
CA GLU A 135 6.40 -15.05 -14.87
C GLU A 135 6.73 -15.13 -16.36
N TYR A 136 6.39 -14.09 -17.13
CA TYR A 136 6.72 -14.03 -18.55
C TYR A 136 8.23 -14.11 -18.81
N VAL A 137 9.05 -13.38 -18.04
CA VAL A 137 10.53 -13.43 -18.19
C VAL A 137 11.02 -14.84 -17.93
N ILE A 138 10.61 -15.46 -16.83
CA ILE A 138 11.01 -16.82 -16.45
C ILE A 138 10.61 -17.85 -17.52
N ASP A 139 9.39 -17.75 -18.06
CA ASP A 139 8.93 -18.68 -19.10
C ASP A 139 9.65 -18.46 -20.44
N SER A 140 9.95 -17.21 -20.79
CA SER A 140 10.75 -16.89 -21.98
C SER A 140 12.20 -17.40 -21.88
N GLU A 141 12.82 -17.30 -20.70
CA GLU A 141 14.14 -17.86 -20.43
C GLU A 141 14.13 -19.38 -20.55
N LYS A 142 13.19 -20.07 -19.89
CA LYS A 142 13.05 -21.53 -20.00
C LYS A 142 12.90 -21.98 -21.45
N LEU A 143 12.10 -21.28 -22.24
CA LEU A 143 11.92 -21.58 -23.66
C LEU A 143 13.24 -21.40 -24.44
N SER A 144 14.02 -20.38 -24.12
CA SER A 144 15.32 -20.14 -24.75
C SER A 144 16.38 -21.22 -24.44
N TYR A 145 16.29 -21.86 -23.26
CA TYR A 145 17.14 -23.00 -22.91
C TYR A 145 16.70 -24.28 -23.64
N LEU A 146 15.40 -24.50 -23.81
CA LEU A 146 14.84 -25.67 -24.51
C LEU A 146 15.07 -25.66 -26.04
N LEU A 147 15.29 -24.48 -26.63
CA LEU A 147 15.54 -24.32 -28.08
C LEU A 147 17.04 -24.36 -28.44
N LYS A 148 17.93 -24.58 -27.47
CA LYS A 148 19.39 -24.70 -27.68
C LYS A 148 19.88 -26.15 -27.80
N ASP A 149 18.96 -27.11 -27.75
CA ASP A 149 19.18 -28.54 -28.02
C ASP A 149 18.55 -28.95 -29.37
#